data_AF-A0A925TJN2-F1
#
_entry.id   AF-A0A925TJN2-F1
#
_cell.length_a   1.000
_cell.length_b   1.000
_cell.length_c   1.000
_cell.angle_alpha   90.00
_cell.angle_beta   90.00
_cell.angle_gamma   90.00
#
_symmetry.space_group_name_H-M   'P 1'
#
loop_
_entity.id
_entity.type
_entity.pdbx_description
1 polymer ?
#
loop_
_entity_poly.entity_id
_entity_poly.type
_entity_poly.pdbx_seq_one_letter_code
_entity_poly.pdbx_strand_id
1 'polypeptide(L)' 'MTTLTVTEARKNLSGWIRRATAGEEIGIIDGNKIIALRPVTVTAIDFEEIPVDAATRRKMDSIATAWKRAKK' A
#
# COMPACT_ATOMS: atom_id res chain seq x y z
N MET A 1 -18.53 3.88 -15.81
CA MET A 1 -18.31 2.74 -14.88
C MET A 1 -18.48 1.40 -15.59
N THR A 2 -17.43 0.56 -15.61
CA THR A 2 -17.43 -0.83 -16.13
C THR A 2 -17.05 -1.78 -15.00
N THR A 3 -17.84 -2.82 -14.77
CA THR A 3 -17.57 -3.86 -13.75
C THR A 3 -17.32 -5.20 -14.40
N LEU A 4 -16.28 -5.91 -13.94
CA LEU A 4 -15.83 -7.19 -14.50
C LEU A 4 -15.76 -8.23 -13.39
N THR A 5 -16.05 -9.48 -13.71
CA THR A 5 -15.64 -10.59 -12.83
C THR A 5 -14.11 -10.72 -12.82
N VAL A 6 -13.55 -11.34 -11.76
CA VAL A 6 -12.10 -11.64 -11.70
C VAL A 6 -11.63 -12.41 -12.96
N THR A 7 -12.47 -13.30 -13.50
CA THR A 7 -12.13 -14.09 -14.70
C THR A 7 -12.06 -13.24 -15.96
N GLU A 8 -12.98 -12.27 -16.15
CA GLU A 8 -12.93 -11.35 -17.29
C GLU A 8 -11.79 -10.34 -17.18
N ALA A 9 -11.51 -9.87 -15.97
CA ALA A 9 -10.38 -8.98 -15.71
C ALA A 9 -9.05 -9.66 -16.08
N ARG A 10 -8.88 -10.95 -15.73
CA ARG A 10 -7.67 -11.72 -16.04
C ARG A 10 -7.41 -11.88 -17.54
N LYS A 11 -8.45 -12.05 -18.37
CA LYS A 11 -8.30 -12.26 -19.83
C LYS A 11 -7.57 -11.11 -20.54
N ASN A 12 -7.71 -9.89 -20.05
CA ASN A 12 -7.09 -8.70 -20.65
C ASN A 12 -6.68 -7.66 -19.59
N LEU A 13 -5.98 -8.10 -18.55
CA LEU A 13 -5.67 -7.26 -17.40
C LEU A 13 -4.92 -5.98 -17.78
N SER A 14 -3.93 -6.09 -18.67
CA SER A 14 -3.15 -4.94 -19.15
C SER A 14 -4.03 -3.89 -19.85
N GLY A 15 -5.01 -4.31 -20.65
CA GLY A 15 -5.98 -3.41 -21.27
C GLY A 15 -6.84 -2.68 -20.24
N TRP A 16 -7.36 -3.41 -19.24
CA TRP A 16 -8.15 -2.82 -18.16
C TRP A 16 -7.35 -1.83 -17.30
N ILE A 17 -6.09 -2.14 -17.01
CA ILE A 17 -5.19 -1.22 -16.28
C ILE A 17 -4.98 0.07 -17.08
N ARG A 18 -4.68 -0.02 -18.39
CA ARG A 18 -4.46 1.18 -19.22
C ARG A 18 -5.69 2.09 -19.26
N ARG A 19 -6.89 1.50 -19.35
CA ARG A 19 -8.16 2.24 -19.32
C ARG A 19 -8.38 2.91 -17.96
N ALA A 20 -8.14 2.20 -16.87
CA ALA A 20 -8.21 2.78 -15.52
C ALA A 20 -7.21 3.93 -15.33
N THR A 21 -5.98 3.79 -15.83
CA THR A 21 -4.97 4.87 -15.83
C THR A 21 -5.41 6.07 -16.67
N ALA A 22 -6.15 5.86 -17.75
CA ALA A 22 -6.73 6.93 -18.58
C ALA A 22 -7.93 7.64 -17.91
N GLY A 23 -8.32 7.23 -16.70
CA GLY A 23 -9.40 7.84 -15.92
C GLY A 23 -10.75 7.14 -16.07
N GLU A 24 -10.82 6.00 -16.77
CA GLU A 24 -12.05 5.22 -16.82
C GLU A 24 -12.34 4.52 -15.49
N GLU A 25 -13.60 4.55 -15.05
CA GLU A 25 -14.03 3.84 -13.85
C GLU A 25 -14.16 2.34 -14.11
N ILE A 26 -13.14 1.57 -13.75
CA ILE A 26 -13.13 0.11 -13.84
C ILE A 26 -13.22 -0.51 -12.44
N GLY A 27 -14.16 -1.44 -12.25
CA GLY A 27 -14.32 -2.22 -11.02
C GLY A 27 -14.19 -3.73 -11.26
N ILE A 28 -13.61 -4.45 -10.30
CA ILE A 28 -13.54 -5.92 -10.30
C ILE A 28 -14.43 -6.45 -9.18
N ILE A 29 -15.35 -7.34 -9.53
CA ILE A 29 -16.23 -8.03 -8.60
C ILE A 29 -15.47 -9.21 -7.99
N ASP A 30 -15.37 -9.24 -6.66
CA ASP A 30 -14.80 -10.33 -5.87
C ASP A 30 -15.75 -10.68 -4.72
N GLY A 31 -16.46 -11.81 -4.85
CA GLY A 31 -17.51 -12.21 -3.93
C GLY A 31 -18.62 -11.15 -3.82
N ASN A 32 -18.77 -10.58 -2.62
CA ASN A 32 -19.74 -9.53 -2.33
C ASN A 32 -19.17 -8.10 -2.38
N LYS A 33 -17.95 -7.93 -2.93
CA LYS A 33 -17.26 -6.64 -3.01
C LYS A 33 -16.99 -6.25 -4.46
N ILE A 34 -16.87 -4.95 -4.67
CA ILE A 34 -16.36 -4.36 -5.91
C ILE A 34 -15.10 -3.58 -5.58
N ILE A 35 -13.98 -3.95 -6.22
CA ILE A 35 -12.68 -3.31 -6.06
C ILE A 35 -12.45 -2.39 -7.26
N ALA A 36 -12.36 -1.09 -7.03
CA ALA A 36 -12.06 -0.13 -8.10
C ALA A 36 -10.56 -0.13 -8.44
N LEU A 37 -10.23 -0.19 -9.73
CA LEU A 37 -8.87 0.04 -10.21
C LEU A 37 -8.62 1.54 -10.23
N ARG A 38 -7.63 2.00 -9.45
CA ARG A 38 -7.20 3.40 -9.46
C ARG A 38 -5.67 3.48 -9.54
N PRO A 39 -5.12 4.33 -10.42
CA PRO A 39 -3.69 4.58 -10.42
C PRO A 39 -3.30 5.21 -9.08
N VAL A 40 -2.19 4.73 -8.52
CA VAL A 40 -1.61 5.26 -7.28
C VAL A 40 -0.19 5.71 -7.58
N THR A 41 0.14 6.92 -7.15
CA THR A 41 1.51 7.44 -7.24
C THR A 41 2.37 6.71 -6.22
N VAL A 42 3.33 5.91 -6.71
CA VAL A 42 4.33 5.28 -5.88
C VAL A 42 5.52 6.22 -5.77
N THR A 43 5.87 6.63 -4.55
CA THR A 43 7.07 7.40 -4.27
C THR A 43 8.09 6.48 -3.63
N ALA A 44 9.28 6.38 -4.23
CA ALA A 44 10.42 5.74 -3.57
C ALA A 44 10.92 6.70 -2.49
N ILE A 45 10.65 6.35 -1.23
CA ILE A 45 11.29 7.02 -0.10
C ILE A 45 12.51 6.16 0.20
N ASP A 46 13.67 6.56 -0.34
CA ASP A 46 14.93 6.01 0.10
C ASP A 46 15.11 6.47 1.55
N PHE A 47 14.90 5.56 2.50
CA PHE A 47 15.29 5.81 3.89
C PHE A 47 16.82 5.83 3.93
N GLU A 48 17.43 7.00 3.69
CA GLU A 48 18.72 7.26 4.30
C GLU A 48 18.51 7.11 5.81
N GLU A 49 19.37 6.33 6.48
CA GLU A 49 19.40 6.29 7.94
C GLU A 49 19.52 7.74 8.42
N ILE A 50 18.42 8.31 8.93
CA ILE A 50 18.44 9.64 9.51
C ILE A 50 19.43 9.55 10.67
N PRO A 51 20.56 10.29 10.65
CA PRO A 51 21.48 10.28 11.76
C PRO A 51 20.75 10.88 12.96
N VAL A 52 20.34 10.02 13.88
CA VAL A 52 19.74 10.43 15.13
C VAL A 52 20.83 10.94 16.06
N ASP A 53 20.60 12.09 16.67
CA ASP A 53 21.49 12.55 17.73
C ASP A 53 21.49 11.56 18.92
N ALA A 54 22.52 11.68 19.76
CA ALA A 54 22.71 10.77 20.89
C ALA A 54 21.53 10.82 21.89
N ALA A 55 20.83 11.95 21.99
CA ALA A 55 19.72 12.13 22.92
C ALA A 55 18.49 11.34 22.44
N THR A 56 18.18 11.43 21.15
CA THR A 56 17.09 10.70 20.51
C THR A 56 17.35 9.20 20.56
N ARG A 57 18.59 8.77 20.33
CA ARG A 57 18.97 7.35 20.42
C ARG A 57 18.77 6.77 21.82
N ARG A 58 19.22 7.48 22.86
CA ARG A 58 19.00 7.08 24.27
C ARG A 58 17.51 6.96 24.61
N LYS A 59 16.68 7.85 24.08
CA LYS A 59 15.22 7.80 24.29
C LYS A 59 14.62 6.56 23.62
N MET A 60 15.01 6.26 22.38
CA MET A 60 14.58 5.04 21.68
C MET A 60 14.99 3.78 22.44
N ASP A 61 16.23 3.72 22.95
CA ASP A 61 16.71 2.60 23.75
C ASP A 61 15.90 2.44 25.05
N SER A 62 15.62 3.55 25.74
CA SER A 62 14.80 3.53 26.97
C SER A 62 13.39 3.00 26.73
N ILE A 63 12.77 3.37 25.60
CA ILE A 63 11.45 2.91 25.19
C ILE A 63 11.50 1.42 24.85
N ALA A 64 12.50 0.98 24.09
CA ALA A 64 12.69 -0.43 23.74
C ALA A 64 12.90 -1.30 24.99
N THR A 65 13.67 -0.83 25.98
CA THR A 65 13.85 -1.52 27.26
C THR A 65 12.55 -1.58 28.06
N ALA A 66 11.80 -0.48 28.13
CA ALA A 66 10.51 -0.45 28.82
C ALA A 66 9.51 -1.43 28.18
N TRP A 67 9.46 -1.49 26.85
CA TRP A 67 8.60 -2.41 26.10
C TRP A 67 8.94 -3.88 26.34
N LYS A 68 10.24 -4.22 26.39
CA LYS A 68 10.69 -5.58 26.72
C LYS A 68 10.31 -5.99 28.15
N ARG A 69 10.36 -5.05 29.10
CA ARG A 69 9.95 -5.29 30.49
C ARG A 69 8.44 -5.44 30.62
N ALA A 70 7.65 -4.68 29.87
CA ALA A 70 6.19 -4.76 29.90
C ALA A 70 5.64 -6.05 29.26
N LYS A 71 6.44 -6.73 28.42
CA LYS A 71 6.09 -8.02 27.81
C LYS A 71 6.52 -9.25 28.63
N LYS A 72 7.22 -9.05 29.75
CA LYS A 72 7.66 -10.12 30.66
C LYS A 72 6.73 -10.17 31.87
#